data_AF-A0A196S8A4-F1
#
_entry.id   AF-A0A196S8A4-F1
#
_cell.length_a   1.000
_cell.length_b   1.000
_cell.length_c   1.000
_cell.angle_alpha   90.00
_cell.angle_beta   90.00
_cell.angle_gamma   90.00
#
_symmetry.space_group_name_H-M   'P 1'
#
loop_
_entity.id
_entity.type
_entity.pdbx_description
1 polymer ?
#
loop_
_entity_poly.entity_id
_entity_poly.type
_entity_poly.pdbx_seq_one_letter_code
_entity_poly.pdbx_strand_id
1 'polypeptide(L)'
;MFARLFGKKKESTAAEAQEPAVSREEDALENSTKAMAKIRDNMSSIQAKIDMTQKKVDADFEEAKRIRKDNPKDPRINKLLSNIKANRKQLENYSVSLLNQQDMLNTLDNAAFINEMVGIYEETKRALDLALSDSLKKMQDLIDIINERKEDVNEIMSMLTERNEEEDNQDLLDELDAEIAKEDKNKSEAAPLPSVPTTIPTAAPVAQPTANEMDDLDAQLAEL
;
A
#
# COMPACT_ATOMS: atom_id res chain seq x y z
N MET A 1 -40.00 -19.42 25.45
CA MET A 1 -40.98 -20.10 24.58
C MET A 1 -40.75 -19.68 23.14
N PHE A 2 -40.19 -20.58 22.34
CA PHE A 2 -40.05 -20.44 20.89
C PHE A 2 -41.38 -20.79 20.22
N ALA A 3 -41.92 -19.92 19.36
CA ALA A 3 -42.83 -20.33 18.28
C ALA A 3 -42.98 -19.25 17.20
N ARG A 4 -42.43 -19.56 16.01
CA ARG A 4 -43.08 -19.50 14.69
C ARG A 4 -43.62 -18.15 14.20
N LEU A 5 -42.88 -17.52 13.29
CA LEU A 5 -43.46 -16.70 12.23
C LEU A 5 -42.69 -16.82 10.89
N PHE A 6 -42.31 -18.06 10.53
CA PHE A 6 -41.96 -18.38 9.14
C PHE A 6 -43.23 -18.64 8.35
N GLY A 7 -43.55 -17.76 7.41
CA GLY A 7 -44.69 -17.94 6.51
C GLY A 7 -44.79 -16.89 5.42
N LYS A 8 -43.99 -17.03 4.35
CA LYS A 8 -44.40 -17.11 2.94
C LYS A 8 -43.26 -16.68 2.01
N LYS A 9 -42.72 -17.66 1.27
CA LYS A 9 -41.93 -17.43 0.07
C LYS A 9 -42.78 -16.65 -0.93
N LYS A 10 -42.38 -15.41 -1.24
CA LYS A 10 -42.65 -14.80 -2.54
C LYS A 10 -41.36 -15.02 -3.35
N GLU A 11 -41.45 -15.85 -4.37
CA GLU A 11 -40.51 -15.82 -5.48
C GLU A 11 -40.54 -14.41 -6.05
N SER A 12 -39.40 -13.73 -5.97
CA SER A 12 -39.16 -12.47 -6.67
C SER A 12 -37.93 -12.70 -7.54
N THR A 13 -38.18 -13.17 -8.76
CA THR A 13 -37.32 -12.87 -9.90
C THR A 13 -37.33 -11.35 -10.09
N ALA A 14 -36.39 -10.67 -9.44
CA ALA A 14 -36.05 -9.30 -9.75
C ALA A 14 -34.56 -9.29 -10.03
N ALA A 15 -34.23 -8.95 -11.28
CA ALA A 15 -32.89 -8.65 -11.71
C ALA A 15 -32.26 -7.67 -10.71
N GLU A 16 -31.23 -8.14 -10.02
CA GLU A 16 -30.37 -7.32 -9.19
C GLU A 16 -29.57 -6.43 -10.15
N ALA A 17 -30.17 -5.32 -10.55
CA ALA A 17 -29.44 -4.23 -11.15
C ALA A 17 -28.42 -3.79 -10.11
N GLN A 18 -27.15 -4.12 -10.36
CA GLN A 18 -26.02 -3.54 -9.65
C GLN A 18 -26.16 -2.02 -9.77
N GLU A 19 -26.64 -1.36 -8.71
CA GLU A 19 -26.38 0.05 -8.55
C GLU A 19 -24.85 0.24 -8.58
N PRO A 20 -24.33 1.21 -9.35
CA PRO A 20 -22.90 1.39 -9.50
C PRO A 20 -22.32 1.73 -8.13
N ALA A 21 -21.32 0.96 -7.68
CA ALA A 21 -20.66 1.10 -6.37
C ALA A 21 -20.24 2.56 -6.06
N VAL A 22 -19.93 3.34 -7.10
CA VAL A 22 -19.60 4.78 -7.03
C VAL A 22 -20.71 5.62 -6.39
N SER A 23 -21.98 5.32 -6.70
CA SER A 23 -23.13 6.08 -6.15
C SER A 23 -23.27 5.90 -4.63
N ARG A 24 -22.92 4.72 -4.11
CA ARG A 24 -23.02 4.39 -2.69
C ARG A 24 -21.90 5.01 -1.85
N GLU A 25 -20.73 5.21 -2.44
CA GLU A 25 -19.58 5.86 -1.80
C GLU A 25 -19.75 7.38 -1.73
N GLU A 26 -20.22 8.02 -2.80
CA GLU A 26 -20.60 9.44 -2.79
C GLU A 26 -21.64 9.74 -1.72
N ASP A 27 -22.69 8.93 -1.64
CA ASP A 27 -23.74 9.06 -0.61
C ASP A 27 -23.17 8.87 0.80
N ALA A 28 -22.23 7.94 1.01
CA ALA A 28 -21.60 7.71 2.31
C ALA A 28 -20.72 8.89 2.75
N LEU A 29 -19.96 9.49 1.81
CA LEU A 29 -19.12 10.65 2.07
C LEU A 29 -19.95 11.90 2.37
N GLU A 30 -21.02 12.13 1.60
CA GLU A 30 -21.93 13.24 1.83
C GLU A 30 -22.63 13.11 3.19
N ASN A 31 -23.07 11.90 3.54
CA ASN A 31 -23.68 11.62 4.84
C ASN A 31 -22.69 11.80 6.00
N SER A 32 -21.43 11.37 5.85
CA SER A 32 -20.38 11.59 6.85
C SER A 32 -20.10 13.08 7.05
N THR A 33 -19.99 13.84 5.95
CA THR A 33 -19.79 15.29 5.98
C THR A 33 -20.92 16.01 6.71
N LYS A 34 -22.17 15.66 6.39
CA LYS A 34 -23.37 16.19 7.08
C LYS A 34 -23.37 15.83 8.57
N ALA A 35 -22.98 14.61 8.93
CA ALA A 35 -22.89 14.18 10.32
C ALA A 35 -21.82 14.96 11.11
N MET A 36 -20.63 15.14 10.53
CA MET A 36 -19.55 15.93 11.14
C MET A 36 -19.96 17.39 11.36
N ALA A 37 -20.63 18.02 10.38
CA ALA A 37 -21.14 19.38 10.51
C ALA A 37 -22.12 19.49 11.69
N LYS A 38 -23.07 18.56 11.78
CA LYS A 38 -24.06 18.53 12.88
C LYS A 38 -23.41 18.32 14.25
N ILE A 39 -22.36 17.50 14.34
CA ILE A 39 -21.59 17.32 15.59
C ILE A 39 -20.91 18.64 15.99
N ARG A 40 -20.27 19.35 15.06
CA ARG A 40 -19.64 20.66 15.33
C ARG A 40 -20.66 21.71 15.80
N ASP A 41 -21.84 21.75 15.22
CA ASP A 41 -22.93 22.63 15.65
C ASP A 41 -23.38 22.30 17.09
N ASN A 42 -23.53 21.00 17.38
CA ASN A 42 -23.88 20.54 18.73
C ASN A 42 -22.80 20.89 19.75
N MET A 43 -21.52 20.70 19.42
CA MET A 43 -20.39 21.09 20.28
C MET A 43 -20.43 22.58 20.59
N SER A 44 -20.66 23.42 19.57
CA SER A 44 -20.77 24.88 19.74
C SER A 44 -21.93 25.25 20.66
N SER A 45 -23.08 24.58 20.51
CA SER A 45 -24.26 24.76 21.37
C SER A 45 -23.99 24.33 22.82
N ILE A 46 -23.27 23.22 23.03
CA ILE A 46 -22.87 22.76 24.36
C ILE A 46 -21.89 23.75 24.99
N GLN A 47 -20.91 24.24 24.24
CA GLN A 47 -19.96 25.23 24.73
C GLN A 47 -20.66 26.52 25.18
N ALA A 48 -21.62 27.02 24.39
CA ALA A 48 -22.41 28.18 24.80
C ALA A 48 -23.18 27.95 26.11
N LYS A 49 -23.68 26.72 26.35
CA LYS A 49 -24.34 26.35 27.61
C LYS A 49 -23.35 26.29 28.78
N ILE A 50 -22.14 25.79 28.55
CA ILE A 50 -21.05 25.81 29.53
C ILE A 50 -20.76 27.25 29.94
N ASP A 51 -20.51 28.13 28.97
CA ASP A 51 -20.16 29.53 29.23
C ASP A 51 -21.27 30.27 30.00
N MET A 52 -22.53 30.07 29.61
CA MET A 52 -23.66 30.69 30.29
C MET A 52 -23.81 30.17 31.73
N THR A 53 -23.62 28.87 31.94
CA THR A 53 -23.78 28.25 33.26
C THR A 53 -22.64 28.63 34.18
N GLN A 54 -21.41 28.75 33.65
CA GLN A 54 -20.25 29.23 34.40
C GLN A 54 -20.48 30.67 34.87
N LYS A 55 -20.97 31.56 33.99
CA LYS A 55 -21.33 32.94 34.39
C LYS A 55 -22.36 32.97 35.53
N LYS A 56 -23.32 32.05 35.55
CA LYS A 56 -24.30 31.94 36.66
C LYS A 56 -23.63 31.49 37.96
N VAL A 57 -22.72 30.52 37.90
CA VAL A 57 -21.93 30.07 39.07
C VAL A 57 -21.13 31.23 39.64
N ASP A 58 -20.44 31.99 38.80
CA ASP A 58 -19.61 33.11 39.21
C ASP A 58 -20.45 34.24 39.82
N ALA A 59 -21.60 34.56 39.22
CA ALA A 59 -22.53 35.56 39.74
C ALA A 59 -23.11 35.15 41.11
N ASP A 60 -23.57 33.90 41.25
CA ASP A 60 -24.09 33.40 42.53
C ASP A 60 -23.00 33.37 43.61
N PHE A 61 -21.75 33.08 43.23
CA PHE A 61 -20.60 33.05 44.14
C PHE A 61 -20.24 34.44 44.67
N GLU A 62 -20.11 35.43 43.78
CA GLU A 62 -19.81 36.81 44.19
C GLU A 62 -20.96 37.42 45.01
N GLU A 63 -22.22 37.11 44.66
CA GLU A 63 -23.36 37.57 45.46
C GLU A 63 -23.36 36.93 46.86
N ALA A 64 -23.09 35.63 46.98
CA ALA A 64 -23.02 34.96 48.27
C ALA A 64 -21.88 35.52 49.14
N LYS A 65 -20.74 35.85 48.53
CA LYS A 65 -19.59 36.48 49.20
C LYS A 65 -19.94 37.89 49.70
N ARG A 66 -20.66 38.68 48.90
CA ARG A 66 -21.15 40.01 49.27
C ARG A 66 -22.09 39.93 50.48
N ILE A 67 -23.15 39.10 50.38
CA ILE A 67 -24.13 38.94 51.46
C ILE A 67 -23.45 38.44 52.74
N ARG A 68 -22.51 37.49 52.65
CA ARG A 68 -21.81 36.95 53.83
C ARG A 68 -20.96 37.99 54.55
N LYS A 69 -20.42 38.98 53.84
CA LYS A 69 -19.67 40.09 54.44
C LYS A 69 -20.58 41.00 55.28
N ASP A 70 -21.80 41.23 54.81
CA ASP A 70 -22.76 42.12 55.45
C ASP A 70 -23.56 41.41 56.56
N ASN A 71 -24.03 40.19 56.29
CA ASN A 71 -24.76 39.34 57.22
C ASN A 71 -24.42 37.84 57.02
N PRO A 72 -23.52 37.27 57.83
CA PRO A 72 -23.09 35.87 57.70
C PRO A 72 -24.20 34.82 57.89
N LYS A 73 -25.32 35.17 58.52
CA LYS A 73 -26.43 34.26 58.83
C LYS A 73 -27.63 34.45 57.89
N ASP A 74 -27.48 35.23 56.81
CA ASP A 74 -28.55 35.47 55.87
C ASP A 74 -28.98 34.15 55.17
N PRO A 75 -30.26 33.76 55.23
CA PRO A 75 -30.75 32.52 54.63
C PRO A 75 -30.57 32.47 53.10
N ARG A 76 -30.40 33.61 52.43
CA ARG A 76 -30.13 33.68 50.99
C ARG A 76 -28.79 33.05 50.61
N ILE A 77 -27.80 33.06 51.50
CA ILE A 77 -26.48 32.45 51.26
C ILE A 77 -26.65 30.94 50.98
N ASN A 78 -27.45 30.24 51.78
CA ASN A 78 -27.69 28.80 51.59
C ASN A 78 -28.36 28.50 50.24
N LYS A 79 -29.27 29.39 49.78
CA LYS A 79 -29.91 29.25 48.48
C LYS A 79 -28.90 29.40 47.34
N LEU A 80 -28.03 30.41 47.39
CA LEU A 80 -26.97 30.63 46.39
C LEU A 80 -25.98 29.48 46.35
N LEU A 81 -25.55 28.96 47.51
CA LEU A 81 -24.67 27.78 47.57
C LEU A 81 -25.32 26.52 46.97
N SER A 82 -26.63 26.34 47.18
CA SER A 82 -27.39 25.26 46.55
C SER A 82 -27.44 25.40 45.02
N ASN A 83 -27.70 26.62 44.52
CA ASN A 83 -27.68 26.91 43.08
C ASN A 83 -26.30 26.65 42.47
N ILE A 84 -25.23 27.11 43.12
CA ILE A 84 -23.85 26.87 42.70
C ILE A 84 -23.58 25.36 42.57
N LYS A 85 -23.99 24.57 43.56
CA LYS A 85 -23.82 23.10 43.52
C LYS A 85 -24.59 22.47 42.37
N ALA A 86 -25.83 22.90 42.13
CA ALA A 86 -26.65 22.41 41.02
C ALA A 86 -26.05 22.77 39.65
N ASN A 87 -25.62 24.02 39.49
CA ASN A 87 -25.01 24.51 38.25
C ASN A 87 -23.65 23.85 37.98
N ARG A 88 -22.83 23.59 39.02
CA ARG A 88 -21.58 22.82 38.86
C ARG A 88 -21.83 21.40 38.35
N LYS A 89 -22.88 20.74 38.84
CA LYS A 89 -23.28 19.42 38.33
C LYS A 89 -23.73 19.49 36.86
N GLN A 90 -24.44 20.56 36.47
CA GLN A 90 -24.80 20.77 35.06
C GLN A 90 -23.57 21.00 34.18
N LEU A 91 -22.58 21.78 34.66
CA LEU A 91 -21.31 21.99 33.96
C LEU A 91 -20.58 20.67 33.74
N GLU A 92 -20.49 19.80 34.75
CA GLU A 92 -19.89 18.48 34.63
C GLU A 92 -20.59 17.64 33.54
N ASN A 93 -21.92 17.62 33.54
CA ASN A 93 -22.69 16.92 32.51
C ASN A 93 -22.44 17.48 31.10
N TYR A 94 -22.35 18.80 30.95
CA TYR A 94 -22.06 19.43 29.66
C TYR A 94 -20.63 19.12 29.20
N SER A 95 -19.64 19.15 30.10
CA SER A 95 -18.26 18.79 29.77
C SER A 95 -18.14 17.33 29.31
N VAL A 96 -18.80 16.39 30.00
CA VAL A 96 -18.85 14.98 29.57
C VAL A 96 -19.51 14.86 28.19
N SER A 97 -20.63 15.56 27.97
CA SER A 97 -21.29 15.55 26.66
C SER A 97 -20.43 16.15 25.55
N LEU A 98 -19.62 17.17 25.85
CA LEU A 98 -18.71 17.80 24.89
C LEU A 98 -17.59 16.82 24.51
N LEU A 99 -17.00 16.15 25.49
CA LEU A 99 -15.97 15.12 25.27
C LEU A 99 -16.50 14.00 24.38
N ASN A 100 -17.70 13.47 24.68
CA ASN A 100 -18.32 12.43 23.85
C ASN A 100 -18.55 12.88 22.39
N GLN A 101 -18.93 14.15 22.17
CA GLN A 101 -19.09 14.70 20.81
C GLN A 101 -17.75 14.82 20.09
N GLN A 102 -16.68 15.19 20.81
CA GLN A 102 -15.33 15.27 20.26
C GLN A 102 -14.79 13.89 19.88
N ASP A 103 -15.02 12.87 20.71
CA ASP A 103 -14.64 11.48 20.40
C ASP A 103 -15.39 10.94 19.17
N MET A 104 -16.68 11.24 19.04
CA MET A 104 -17.46 10.89 17.85
C MET A 104 -16.95 11.61 16.59
N LEU A 105 -16.59 12.89 16.70
CA LEU A 105 -16.05 13.65 15.58
C LEU A 105 -14.73 13.03 15.09
N ASN A 106 -13.82 12.73 16.02
CA ASN A 106 -12.53 12.09 15.70
C ASN A 106 -12.73 10.72 15.04
N THR A 107 -13.72 9.95 15.49
CA THR A 107 -14.04 8.64 14.90
C THR A 107 -14.52 8.78 13.45
N LEU A 108 -15.39 9.75 13.17
CA LEU A 108 -15.89 10.00 11.82
C LEU A 108 -14.80 10.55 10.89
N ASP A 109 -13.95 11.43 11.40
CA ASP A 109 -12.82 11.99 10.65
C ASP A 109 -11.83 10.89 10.24
N ASN A 110 -11.47 10.02 11.18
CA ASN A 110 -10.65 8.84 10.91
C ASN A 110 -11.30 7.90 9.88
N ALA A 111 -12.61 7.66 9.98
CA ALA A 111 -13.32 6.81 9.04
C ALA A 111 -13.36 7.41 7.62
N ALA A 112 -13.56 8.72 7.51
CA ALA A 112 -13.52 9.44 6.24
C ALA A 112 -12.12 9.35 5.60
N PHE A 113 -11.07 9.58 6.39
CA PHE A 113 -9.67 9.45 5.95
C PHE A 113 -9.35 8.02 5.48
N ILE A 114 -9.78 6.98 6.21
CA ILE A 114 -9.55 5.59 5.81
C ILE A 114 -10.22 5.29 4.47
N ASN A 115 -11.45 5.74 4.25
CA ASN A 115 -12.15 5.51 2.98
C ASN A 115 -11.44 6.20 1.80
N GLU A 116 -10.94 7.43 2.00
CA GLU A 116 -10.16 8.14 0.98
C GLU A 116 -8.87 7.36 0.63
N MET A 117 -8.14 6.89 1.65
CA MET A 117 -6.94 6.09 1.45
C MET A 117 -7.23 4.78 0.70
N VAL A 118 -8.33 4.09 1.02
CA VAL A 118 -8.76 2.88 0.29
C VAL A 118 -9.00 3.20 -1.18
N GLY A 119 -9.70 4.30 -1.49
CA GLY A 119 -9.91 4.74 -2.87
C GLY A 119 -8.60 5.00 -3.63
N ILE A 120 -7.64 5.67 -2.99
CA ILE A 120 -6.29 5.89 -3.56
C ILE A 120 -5.59 4.56 -3.84
N TYR A 121 -5.66 3.60 -2.92
CA TYR A 121 -5.06 2.28 -3.12
C TYR A 121 -5.71 1.52 -4.29
N GLU A 122 -7.03 1.58 -4.43
CA GLU A 122 -7.74 0.95 -5.54
C GLU A 122 -7.41 1.59 -6.89
N GLU A 123 -7.32 2.92 -6.94
CA GLU A 123 -6.91 3.65 -8.14
C GLU A 123 -5.46 3.36 -8.51
N THR A 124 -4.57 3.35 -7.52
CA THR A 124 -3.15 3.00 -7.70
C THR A 124 -3.01 1.58 -8.23
N LYS A 125 -3.75 0.62 -7.65
CA LYS A 125 -3.77 -0.77 -8.12
C LYS A 125 -4.24 -0.84 -9.57
N ARG A 126 -5.33 -0.16 -9.93
CA ARG A 126 -5.84 -0.14 -11.31
C ARG A 126 -4.81 0.44 -12.28
N ALA A 127 -4.12 1.51 -11.92
CA ALA A 127 -3.07 2.11 -12.74
C ALA A 127 -1.89 1.15 -12.96
N LEU A 128 -1.47 0.43 -11.91
CA LEU A 128 -0.42 -0.58 -11.99
C LEU A 128 -0.84 -1.77 -12.85
N ASP A 129 -2.06 -2.28 -12.70
CA ASP A 129 -2.60 -3.38 -13.51
C ASP A 129 -2.62 -3.02 -15.00
N LEU A 130 -3.01 -1.79 -15.35
CA LEU A 130 -2.99 -1.28 -16.72
C LEU A 130 -1.57 -1.20 -17.29
N ALA A 131 -0.64 -0.61 -16.53
CA ALA A 131 0.75 -0.47 -16.96
C ALA A 131 1.41 -1.85 -17.16
N LEU A 132 1.14 -2.80 -16.26
CA LEU A 132 1.65 -4.16 -16.37
C LEU A 132 1.07 -4.87 -17.60
N SER A 133 -0.24 -4.80 -17.81
CA SER A 133 -0.90 -5.40 -18.96
C SER A 133 -0.35 -4.87 -20.29
N ASP A 134 -0.18 -3.55 -20.42
CA ASP A 134 0.42 -2.94 -21.60
C ASP A 134 1.88 -3.37 -21.82
N SER A 135 2.66 -3.48 -20.74
CA SER A 135 4.06 -3.91 -20.82
C SER A 135 4.19 -5.38 -21.25
N LEU A 136 3.34 -6.26 -20.71
CA LEU A 136 3.31 -7.68 -21.07
C LEU A 136 2.93 -7.86 -22.53
N LYS A 137 1.94 -7.09 -23.01
CA LYS A 137 1.56 -7.12 -24.42
C LYS A 137 2.70 -6.69 -25.34
N LYS A 138 3.37 -5.58 -25.03
CA LYS A 138 4.54 -5.11 -25.80
C LYS A 138 5.68 -6.12 -25.77
N MET A 139 5.89 -6.80 -24.65
CA MET A 139 6.91 -7.83 -24.52
C MET A 139 6.59 -9.04 -25.41
N GLN A 140 5.32 -9.46 -25.42
CA GLN A 140 4.84 -10.51 -26.32
C GLN A 140 5.07 -10.15 -27.79
N ASP A 141 4.68 -8.93 -28.19
CA ASP A 141 4.87 -8.43 -29.58
C ASP A 141 6.36 -8.44 -29.98
N LEU A 142 7.26 -8.06 -29.07
CA LEU A 142 8.71 -8.11 -29.33
C LEU A 142 9.25 -9.54 -29.44
N ILE A 143 8.76 -10.48 -28.64
CA ILE A 143 9.14 -11.89 -28.73
C ILE A 143 8.74 -12.46 -30.09
N ASP A 144 7.54 -12.13 -30.57
CA ASP A 144 7.07 -12.58 -31.88
C ASP A 144 7.95 -12.03 -33.01
N ILE A 145 8.31 -10.74 -32.98
CA ILE A 145 9.24 -10.13 -33.94
C ILE A 145 10.64 -10.78 -33.91
N ILE A 146 11.15 -11.11 -32.72
CA ILE A 146 12.45 -11.77 -32.56
C ILE A 146 12.42 -13.17 -33.18
N ASN A 147 11.33 -13.91 -32.98
CA ASN A 147 11.17 -15.25 -33.52
C ASN A 147 11.09 -15.23 -35.05
N GLU A 148 10.33 -14.31 -35.64
CA GLU A 148 10.26 -14.10 -37.10
C GLU A 148 11.66 -13.80 -37.67
N ARG A 149 12.38 -12.84 -37.09
CA ARG A 149 13.75 -12.51 -37.55
C ARG A 149 14.75 -13.65 -37.38
N LYS A 150 14.59 -14.48 -36.34
CA LYS A 150 15.44 -15.65 -36.14
C LYS A 150 15.20 -16.69 -37.25
N GLU A 151 13.95 -16.85 -37.67
CA GLU A 151 13.59 -17.69 -38.80
C GLU A 151 14.21 -17.17 -40.11
N ASP A 152 14.08 -15.85 -40.38
CA ASP A 152 14.73 -15.20 -41.53
C ASP A 152 16.25 -15.44 -41.54
N VAL A 153 16.91 -15.27 -40.39
CA VAL A 153 18.36 -15.47 -40.26
C VAL A 153 18.72 -16.93 -40.50
N ASN A 154 17.93 -17.88 -39.99
CA ASN A 154 18.16 -19.30 -40.23
C ASN A 154 17.95 -19.67 -41.71
N GLU A 155 16.96 -19.08 -42.37
CA GLU A 155 16.72 -19.26 -43.81
C GLU A 155 17.90 -18.72 -44.63
N ILE A 156 18.35 -17.49 -44.34
CA ILE A 156 19.53 -16.89 -44.98
C ILE A 156 20.78 -17.73 -44.74
N MET A 157 21.00 -18.18 -43.49
CA MET A 157 22.12 -19.07 -43.17
C MET A 157 22.03 -20.37 -43.97
N SER A 158 20.85 -21.00 -44.04
CA SER A 158 20.61 -22.20 -44.84
C SER A 158 20.94 -21.96 -46.31
N MET A 159 20.48 -20.85 -46.90
CA MET A 159 20.79 -20.49 -48.29
C MET A 159 22.27 -20.24 -48.53
N LEU A 160 22.99 -19.64 -47.56
CA LEU A 160 24.44 -19.44 -47.65
C LEU A 160 25.21 -20.75 -47.51
N THR A 161 24.71 -21.70 -46.71
CA THR A 161 25.35 -23.02 -46.54
C THR A 161 25.00 -24.04 -47.61
N GLU A 162 23.79 -23.99 -48.20
CA GLU A 162 23.38 -24.89 -49.29
C GLU A 162 24.08 -24.56 -50.62
N ARG A 163 24.63 -23.36 -50.78
CA ARG A 163 25.18 -22.89 -52.05
C ARG A 163 26.61 -23.35 -52.38
N ASN A 164 27.24 -24.19 -51.57
CA ASN A 164 28.63 -24.60 -51.78
C ASN A 164 28.84 -26.12 -51.93
N GLU A 165 27.84 -26.87 -52.40
CA GLU A 165 28.06 -28.21 -52.97
C GLU A 165 28.08 -28.16 -54.51
N GLU A 166 28.66 -27.09 -55.09
CA GLU A 166 28.99 -27.08 -56.52
C GLU A 166 30.20 -27.99 -56.77
N GLU A 167 30.15 -28.79 -57.84
CA GLU A 167 31.05 -29.92 -58.17
C GLU A 167 32.57 -29.59 -58.09
N ASP A 168 32.96 -28.32 -58.08
CA ASP A 168 34.34 -27.84 -57.94
C ASP A 168 34.90 -27.93 -56.50
N ASN A 169 34.06 -28.11 -55.48
CA ASN A 169 34.51 -28.25 -54.10
C ASN A 169 34.94 -29.67 -53.72
N GLN A 170 34.63 -30.67 -54.55
CA GLN A 170 34.98 -32.06 -54.27
C GLN A 170 36.49 -32.31 -54.40
N ASP A 171 37.12 -31.69 -55.39
CA ASP A 171 38.59 -31.74 -55.54
C ASP A 171 39.31 -31.08 -54.36
N LEU A 172 38.76 -29.97 -53.83
CA LEU A 172 39.30 -29.29 -52.64
C LEU A 172 39.06 -30.07 -51.34
N LEU A 173 37.93 -30.75 -51.22
CA LEU A 173 37.63 -31.63 -50.09
C LEU A 173 38.53 -32.88 -50.11
N ASP A 174 38.76 -33.46 -51.28
CA ASP A 174 39.67 -34.59 -51.47
C ASP A 174 41.14 -34.16 -51.19
N GLU A 175 41.54 -32.95 -51.59
CA GLU A 175 42.86 -32.39 -51.24
C GLU A 175 43.01 -32.12 -49.74
N LEU A 176 41.97 -31.60 -49.08
CA LEU A 176 41.95 -31.38 -47.63
C LEU A 176 41.98 -32.70 -46.85
N ASP A 177 41.23 -33.71 -47.26
CA ASP A 177 41.24 -35.05 -46.67
C ASP A 177 42.62 -35.72 -46.85
N ALA A 178 43.26 -35.52 -48.01
CA ALA A 178 44.63 -35.98 -48.25
C ALA A 178 45.65 -35.25 -47.37
N GLU A 179 45.51 -33.93 -47.13
CA GLU A 179 46.36 -33.17 -46.22
C GLU A 179 46.19 -33.60 -44.76
N ILE A 180 44.95 -33.79 -44.28
CA ILE A 180 44.65 -34.30 -42.94
C ILE A 180 45.27 -35.70 -42.75
N ALA A 181 45.10 -36.60 -43.72
CA ALA A 181 45.70 -37.92 -43.67
C ALA A 181 47.24 -37.90 -43.67
N LYS A 182 47.85 -36.91 -44.34
CA LYS A 182 49.30 -36.71 -44.39
C LYS A 182 49.83 -36.12 -43.09
N GLU A 183 49.08 -35.21 -42.47
CA GLU A 183 49.40 -34.61 -41.18
C GLU A 183 49.29 -35.65 -40.05
N ASP A 184 48.27 -36.51 -40.07
CA ASP A 184 48.12 -37.61 -39.11
C ASP A 184 49.22 -38.68 -39.27
N LYS A 185 49.68 -38.93 -40.51
CA LYS A 185 50.84 -39.80 -40.77
C LYS A 185 52.14 -39.19 -40.23
N ASN A 186 52.33 -37.88 -40.41
CA ASN A 186 53.52 -37.17 -39.93
C ASN A 186 53.52 -36.97 -38.40
N LYS A 187 52.35 -36.87 -37.76
CA LYS A 187 52.21 -36.89 -36.28
C LYS A 187 52.63 -38.22 -35.66
N SER A 188 52.58 -39.33 -36.41
CA SER A 188 53.06 -40.63 -35.95
C SER A 188 54.60 -40.76 -35.97
N GLU A 189 55.34 -39.85 -36.60
CA GLU A 189 56.81 -39.82 -36.65
C GLU A 189 57.45 -38.60 -35.97
N ALA A 190 56.65 -37.67 -35.43
CA ALA A 190 57.15 -36.53 -34.67
C ALA A 190 57.47 -36.96 -33.21
N ALA A 191 58.73 -36.75 -32.81
CA ALA A 191 59.26 -37.04 -31.48
C ALA A 191 58.36 -36.52 -30.33
N PRO A 192 58.33 -37.21 -29.17
CA PRO A 192 57.51 -36.78 -28.04
C PRO A 192 57.88 -35.35 -27.64
N LEU A 193 56.86 -34.49 -27.55
CA LEU A 193 57.02 -33.11 -27.10
C LEU A 193 57.71 -33.09 -25.72
N PRO A 194 58.66 -32.17 -25.48
CA PRO A 194 59.33 -32.08 -24.20
C PRO A 194 58.33 -31.76 -23.08
N SER A 195 58.42 -32.52 -21.98
CA SER A 195 57.57 -32.33 -20.80
C SER A 195 57.76 -30.93 -20.22
N VAL A 196 56.69 -30.12 -20.24
CA VAL A 196 56.70 -28.81 -19.57
C VAL A 196 56.61 -29.02 -18.05
N PRO A 197 57.46 -28.40 -17.22
CA PRO A 197 57.40 -28.53 -15.78
C PRO A 197 56.10 -27.93 -15.23
N THR A 198 55.26 -28.75 -14.60
CA THR A 198 54.07 -28.28 -13.87
C THR A 198 54.52 -27.70 -12.52
N THR A 199 54.96 -26.44 -12.52
CA THR A 199 54.97 -25.64 -11.28
C THR A 199 53.68 -24.85 -11.22
N ILE A 200 52.78 -25.27 -10.34
CA ILE A 200 51.56 -24.54 -10.03
C ILE A 200 51.99 -23.26 -9.29
N PRO A 201 51.67 -22.05 -9.78
CA PRO A 201 51.73 -20.88 -8.93
C PRO A 201 50.62 -20.99 -7.89
N THR A 202 51.00 -21.07 -6.61
CA THR A 202 50.09 -20.87 -5.48
C THR A 202 49.28 -19.61 -5.72
N ALA A 203 47.97 -19.76 -5.91
CA ALA A 203 47.05 -18.63 -5.99
C ALA A 203 47.16 -17.82 -4.68
N ALA A 204 47.33 -16.51 -4.82
CA ALA A 204 47.20 -15.58 -3.71
C ALA A 204 45.79 -15.74 -3.08
N PRO A 205 45.67 -15.66 -1.75
CA PRO A 205 44.38 -15.78 -1.08
C PRO A 205 43.47 -14.64 -1.54
N VAL A 206 42.34 -15.00 -2.16
CA VAL A 206 41.25 -14.06 -2.42
C VAL A 206 40.68 -13.67 -1.06
N ALA A 207 40.68 -12.38 -0.76
CA ALA A 207 40.10 -11.84 0.46
C ALA A 207 38.61 -12.22 0.53
N GLN A 208 38.22 -12.96 1.57
CA GLN A 208 36.83 -13.11 1.94
C GLN A 208 36.26 -11.76 2.36
N PRO A 209 35.00 -11.42 2.01
CA PRO A 209 34.32 -10.30 2.62
C PRO A 209 34.22 -10.56 4.12
N THR A 210 34.74 -9.65 4.93
CA THR A 210 34.62 -9.73 6.40
C THR A 210 33.19 -9.45 6.82
N ALA A 211 32.71 -10.21 7.81
CA ALA A 211 31.34 -10.24 8.35
C ALA A 211 30.73 -8.91 8.83
N ASN A 212 31.43 -7.78 8.72
CA ASN A 212 30.93 -6.47 9.17
C ASN A 212 30.08 -5.74 8.12
N GLU A 213 30.10 -6.15 6.85
CA GLU A 213 29.31 -5.48 5.80
C GLU A 213 27.85 -5.97 5.73
N MET A 214 27.53 -7.12 6.33
CA MET A 214 26.14 -7.62 6.40
C MET A 214 25.36 -7.02 7.59
N ASP A 215 26.02 -6.69 8.70
CA ASP A 215 25.36 -6.09 9.87
C ASP A 215 24.89 -4.64 9.61
N ASP A 216 25.60 -3.88 8.77
CA ASP A 216 25.20 -2.49 8.41
C ASP A 216 23.96 -2.44 7.49
N LEU A 217 23.69 -3.52 6.73
CA LEU A 217 22.52 -3.63 5.85
C LEU A 217 21.25 -3.99 6.64
N ASP A 218 21.37 -4.84 7.66
CA ASP A 218 20.24 -5.19 8.54
C ASP A 218 19.88 -4.03 9.50
N ALA A 219 20.86 -3.21 9.91
CA ALA A 219 20.61 -2.01 10.71
C ALA A 219 19.86 -0.92 9.92
N GLN A 220 20.11 -0.78 8.61
CA GLN A 220 19.43 0.20 7.75
C GLN A 220 17.99 -0.20 7.39
N LEU A 221 17.65 -1.49 7.44
CA LEU A 221 16.29 -1.98 7.18
C LEU A 221 15.36 -1.90 8.40
N ALA A 222 15.91 -1.73 9.61
CA ALA A 222 15.13 -1.63 10.85
C ALA A 222 14.64 -0.20 11.19
N GLU A 223 15.06 0.82 10.43
CA GLU A 223 14.61 2.22 10.57
C GLU A 223 13.58 2.68 9.51
N LEU A 224 13.07 1.75 8.68
CA LEU A 224 11.91 1.97 7.78
C LEU A 224 10.64 1.34 8.36
#